data_AF-A0A699QZ41-F1
#
_entry.id   AF-A0A699QZ41-F1
#
_cell.length_a   1.000
_cell.length_b   1.000
_cell.length_c   1.000
_cell.angle_alpha   90.00
_cell.angle_beta   90.00
_cell.angle_gamma   90.00
#
_symmetry.space_group_name_H-M   'P 1'
#
loop_
_entity.id
_entity.type
_entity.pdbx_description
1 polymer ?
#
loop_
_entity_poly.entity_id
_entity_poly.type
_entity_poly.pdbx_seq_one_letter_code
_entity_poly.pdbx_strand_id
1 'polypeptide(L)'
;MLAKESRSKMIEKQKNPQMTEMKVITKPINYPILNQLSTDFETRFVPQIELSAEQAFCMVNSCLKRLKSHLANFDMVVKERTTATAITEGTWGFEHTKACFCDDIIPFVKALKELFTSFDQYLIDEVTKVQNVFKQMELAVEQHCEEK
;
A
#
# COMPACT_ATOMS: atom_id res chain seq x y z
N MET A 1 -36.49 10.30 -53.10
CA MET A 1 -36.46 8.83 -52.88
C MET A 1 -35.65 8.44 -51.65
N LEU A 2 -34.44 8.98 -51.44
CA LEU A 2 -33.52 8.66 -50.33
C LEU A 2 -34.09 8.78 -48.90
N ALA A 3 -34.93 9.78 -48.62
CA ALA A 3 -35.50 9.98 -47.28
C ALA A 3 -36.49 8.86 -46.86
N LYS A 4 -37.20 8.25 -47.82
CA LYS A 4 -38.09 7.12 -47.54
C LYS A 4 -37.29 5.83 -47.28
N GLU A 5 -36.21 5.63 -48.03
CA GLU A 5 -35.33 4.47 -47.85
C GLU A 5 -34.62 4.50 -46.48
N SER A 6 -34.13 5.68 -46.07
CA SER A 6 -33.50 5.86 -44.76
C SER A 6 -34.48 5.60 -43.60
N ARG A 7 -35.73 6.05 -43.71
CA ARG A 7 -36.80 5.73 -42.74
C ARG A 7 -37.13 4.24 -42.68
N SER A 8 -37.14 3.55 -43.83
CA SER A 8 -37.42 2.10 -43.87
C SER A 8 -36.32 1.29 -43.16
N LYS A 9 -35.04 1.66 -43.33
CA LYS A 9 -33.90 1.02 -42.66
C LYS A 9 -33.89 1.24 -41.14
N MET A 10 -34.41 2.37 -40.66
CA MET A 10 -34.58 2.60 -39.21
C MET A 10 -35.67 1.72 -38.60
N ILE A 11 -36.80 1.54 -39.30
CA ILE A 11 -37.91 0.72 -38.84
C ILE A 11 -37.53 -0.77 -38.84
N GLU A 12 -36.74 -1.22 -39.81
CA GLU A 12 -36.23 -2.60 -39.88
C GLU A 12 -35.25 -2.91 -38.74
N LYS A 13 -34.35 -1.98 -38.38
CA LYS A 13 -33.48 -2.11 -37.20
C LYS A 13 -34.24 -2.18 -35.88
N GLN A 14 -35.38 -1.50 -35.77
CA GLN A 14 -36.24 -1.58 -34.57
C GLN A 14 -36.99 -2.91 -34.44
N LYS A 15 -37.23 -3.63 -35.55
CA LYS A 15 -37.91 -4.93 -35.54
C LYS A 15 -36.96 -6.11 -35.30
N ASN A 16 -35.66 -5.88 -35.17
CA ASN A 16 -34.68 -6.94 -34.93
C ASN A 16 -34.85 -7.51 -33.49
N PRO A 17 -35.30 -8.77 -33.32
CA PRO A 17 -35.62 -9.34 -32.01
C PRO A 17 -34.42 -9.47 -31.07
N GLN A 18 -33.19 -9.53 -31.62
CA GLN A 18 -31.96 -9.67 -30.84
C GLN A 18 -31.65 -8.45 -29.95
N MET A 19 -32.23 -7.28 -30.22
CA MET A 19 -32.07 -6.09 -29.37
C MET A 19 -33.10 -6.01 -28.23
N THR A 20 -34.12 -6.87 -28.24
CA THR A 20 -35.27 -6.79 -27.31
C THR A 20 -35.11 -7.66 -26.07
N GLU A 21 -34.05 -8.47 -25.98
CA GLU A 21 -33.79 -9.35 -24.83
C GLU A 21 -32.71 -8.85 -23.87
N MET A 22 -32.20 -7.61 -24.03
CA MET A 22 -31.49 -6.94 -22.94
C MET A 22 -32.54 -6.38 -21.96
N LYS A 23 -33.30 -7.29 -21.32
CA LYS A 23 -34.15 -6.95 -20.18
C LYS A 23 -33.23 -6.45 -19.09
N VAL A 24 -33.06 -5.12 -19.02
CA VAL A 24 -32.45 -4.43 -17.90
C VAL A 24 -33.16 -4.94 -16.66
N ILE A 25 -32.46 -5.71 -15.83
CA ILE A 25 -32.97 -6.21 -14.55
C ILE A 25 -33.16 -4.97 -13.67
N THR A 26 -34.32 -4.33 -13.80
CA THR A 26 -34.71 -3.13 -13.06
C THR A 26 -35.27 -3.57 -11.71
N LYS A 27 -34.40 -4.14 -10.86
CA LYS A 27 -34.74 -4.29 -9.44
C LYS A 27 -34.84 -2.89 -8.83
N PRO A 28 -35.86 -2.60 -8.00
CA PRO A 28 -35.95 -1.32 -7.30
C PRO A 28 -34.73 -1.15 -6.41
N ILE A 29 -34.09 0.03 -6.46
CA ILE A 29 -32.99 0.39 -5.58
C ILE A 29 -33.54 0.55 -4.16
N ASN A 30 -32.94 -0.16 -3.20
CA ASN A 30 -33.34 -0.08 -1.79
C ASN A 30 -32.55 1.05 -1.08
N TYR A 31 -33.10 2.26 -1.13
CA TYR A 31 -32.48 3.45 -0.54
C TYR A 31 -32.22 3.36 0.97
N PRO A 32 -33.11 2.77 1.81
CA PRO A 32 -32.83 2.52 3.22
C PRO A 32 -31.51 1.78 3.48
N ILE A 33 -31.25 0.71 2.71
CA ILE A 33 -30.01 -0.08 2.83
C ILE A 33 -28.79 0.74 2.42
N LEU A 34 -28.90 1.49 1.31
CA LEU A 34 -27.81 2.36 0.87
C LEU A 34 -27.47 3.45 1.89
N ASN A 35 -28.48 4.04 2.54
CA ASN A 35 -28.26 5.07 3.55
C ASN A 35 -27.61 4.50 4.82
N GLN A 36 -27.96 3.28 5.21
CA GLN A 36 -27.34 2.58 6.34
C GLN A 36 -25.87 2.25 6.03
N LEU A 37 -25.58 1.70 4.84
CA LEU A 37 -24.21 1.44 4.39
C LEU A 37 -23.37 2.73 4.32
N SER A 38 -23.94 3.82 3.83
CA SER A 38 -23.27 5.13 3.81
C SER A 38 -22.93 5.61 5.21
N THR A 39 -23.85 5.45 6.16
CA THR A 39 -23.64 5.84 7.56
C THR A 39 -22.56 4.99 8.22
N ASP A 40 -22.57 3.67 7.97
CA ASP A 40 -21.54 2.77 8.50
C ASP A 40 -20.16 3.03 7.91
N PHE A 41 -20.09 3.40 6.63
CA PHE A 41 -18.85 3.81 5.99
C PHE A 41 -18.22 5.00 6.71
N GLU A 42 -18.99 6.08 6.89
CA GLU A 42 -18.51 7.30 7.54
C GLU A 42 -18.17 7.09 9.02
N THR A 43 -18.95 6.29 9.74
CA THR A 43 -18.80 6.17 11.20
C THR A 43 -17.88 5.04 11.66
N ARG A 44 -17.83 3.92 10.93
CA ARG A 44 -17.05 2.73 11.34
C ARG A 44 -15.76 2.56 10.54
N PHE A 45 -15.80 2.78 9.23
CA PHE A 45 -14.67 2.42 8.36
C PHE A 45 -13.69 3.58 8.12
N VAL A 46 -14.19 4.81 7.95
CA VAL A 46 -13.33 6.00 7.77
C VAL A 46 -12.34 6.19 8.95
N PRO A 47 -12.77 6.18 10.23
CA PRO A 47 -11.84 6.40 11.34
C PRO A 47 -10.77 5.31 11.46
N GLN A 48 -11.10 4.06 11.11
CA GLN A 48 -10.15 2.96 11.14
C GLN A 48 -9.04 3.12 10.09
N ILE A 49 -9.40 3.59 8.89
CA ILE A 49 -8.45 3.84 7.80
C ILE A 49 -7.55 5.03 8.15
N GLU A 50 -8.11 6.12 8.68
CA GLU A 50 -7.34 7.29 9.10
C GLU A 50 -6.34 6.94 10.21
N LEU A 51 -6.77 6.19 11.22
CA LEU A 51 -5.91 5.76 12.32
C LEU A 51 -4.77 4.84 11.86
N SER A 52 -5.04 3.91 10.94
CA SER A 52 -4.01 3.07 10.31
C SER A 52 -3.00 3.91 9.51
N ALA A 53 -3.47 4.90 8.74
CA ALA A 53 -2.60 5.79 7.98
C ALA A 53 -1.71 6.66 8.87
N GLU A 54 -2.25 7.20 9.98
CA GLU A 54 -1.49 7.99 10.93
C GLU A 54 -0.44 7.15 11.67
N GLN A 55 -0.78 5.92 12.03
CA GLN A 55 0.15 4.98 12.66
C GLN A 55 1.30 4.63 11.71
N ALA A 56 1.00 4.35 10.44
CA ALA A 56 2.02 4.09 9.42
C ALA A 56 2.95 5.30 9.23
N PHE A 57 2.40 6.53 9.21
CA PHE A 57 3.20 7.75 9.09
C PHE A 57 4.17 7.93 10.27
N CYS A 58 3.69 7.75 11.50
CA CYS A 58 4.51 7.86 12.71
C CYS A 58 5.68 6.86 12.70
N MET A 59 5.40 5.62 12.29
CA MET A 59 6.39 4.55 12.19
C MET A 59 7.47 4.85 11.15
N VAL A 60 7.07 5.26 9.94
CA VAL A 60 8.02 5.66 8.88
C VAL A 60 8.96 6.77 9.37
N ASN A 61 8.41 7.77 10.06
CA ASN A 61 9.22 8.87 10.60
C ASN A 61 10.22 8.39 11.66
N SER A 62 9.80 7.47 12.55
CA SER A 62 10.68 6.85 13.54
C SER A 62 11.82 6.06 12.89
N CYS A 63 11.49 5.21 11.90
CA CYS A 63 12.48 4.45 11.12
C CYS A 63 13.46 5.37 10.40
N LEU A 64 12.98 6.45 9.79
CA LEU A 64 13.84 7.42 9.10
C LEU A 64 14.80 8.12 10.07
N LYS A 65 14.34 8.47 11.28
CA LYS A 65 15.21 9.04 12.33
C LYS A 65 16.30 8.07 12.76
N ARG A 66 15.97 6.78 12.96
CA ARG A 66 16.95 5.73 13.30
C ARG A 66 17.94 5.49 12.16
N LEU A 67 17.47 5.47 10.91
CA LEU A 67 18.35 5.33 9.75
C LEU A 67 19.34 6.49 9.67
N LYS A 68 18.88 7.73 9.87
CA LYS A 68 19.74 8.91 9.92
C LYS A 68 20.81 8.82 11.01
N SER A 69 20.47 8.35 12.22
CA SER A 69 21.47 8.20 13.29
C SER A 69 22.49 7.12 12.98
N HIS A 70 22.06 5.97 12.43
CA HIS A 70 22.98 4.92 12.02
C HIS A 70 23.94 5.40 10.92
N LEU A 71 23.43 6.16 9.94
CA LEU A 71 24.25 6.71 8.86
C LEU A 71 25.28 7.74 9.38
N ALA A 72 24.89 8.61 10.31
CA ALA A 72 25.80 9.58 10.92
C ALA A 72 26.92 8.90 11.72
N ASN A 73 26.57 7.86 12.50
CA ASN A 73 27.57 7.07 13.24
C ASN A 73 28.54 6.37 12.28
N PHE A 74 28.01 5.80 11.18
CA PHE A 74 28.83 5.15 10.17
C PHE A 74 29.79 6.13 9.49
N ASP A 75 29.31 7.31 9.08
CA ASP A 75 30.14 8.37 8.48
C ASP A 75 31.29 8.80 9.41
N MET A 76 31.01 8.94 10.71
CA MET A 76 32.03 9.25 11.72
C MET A 76 33.11 8.15 11.79
N VAL A 77 32.71 6.88 11.89
CA VAL A 77 33.64 5.74 11.93
C VAL A 77 34.50 5.68 10.67
N VAL A 78 33.91 5.86 9.49
CA VAL A 78 34.66 5.88 8.21
C VAL A 78 35.70 7.01 8.20
N LYS A 79 35.35 8.21 8.68
CA LYS A 79 36.26 9.37 8.75
C LYS A 79 37.42 9.15 9.72
N GLU A 80 37.17 8.62 10.91
CA GLU A 80 38.22 8.31 11.90
C GLU A 80 39.25 7.33 11.32
N ARG A 81 38.77 6.24 10.70
CA ARG A 81 39.62 5.18 10.14
C ARG A 81 40.42 5.64 8.92
N THR A 82 39.83 6.48 8.06
CA THR A 82 40.51 7.01 6.86
C THR A 82 41.61 8.01 7.22
N THR A 83 41.42 8.82 8.27
CA THR A 83 42.41 9.82 8.73
C THR A 83 43.61 9.16 9.43
N ALA A 84 43.37 8.10 10.20
CA ALA A 84 44.44 7.40 10.94
C ALA A 84 45.41 6.61 10.02
N THR A 85 44.92 6.13 8.87
CA THR A 85 45.68 5.19 8.02
C THR A 85 46.71 5.88 7.12
N ALA A 86 46.48 7.15 6.73
CA ALA A 86 47.40 7.92 5.87
C ALA A 86 48.78 8.22 6.49
N ILE A 87 48.99 7.93 7.78
CA ILE A 87 50.20 8.33 8.53
C ILE A 87 51.29 7.22 8.56
N THR A 88 50.98 5.95 8.27
CA THR A 88 51.94 4.83 8.43
C THR A 88 51.89 3.76 7.31
N GLU A 89 51.55 4.17 6.09
CA GLU A 89 51.27 3.27 4.95
C GLU A 89 52.47 2.45 4.45
N GLY A 90 52.23 1.15 4.27
CA GLY A 90 53.10 0.27 3.49
C GLY A 90 52.70 -1.20 3.61
N THR A 91 52.33 -1.64 4.81
CA THR A 91 51.96 -3.06 5.08
C THR A 91 50.76 -3.20 6.03
N TRP A 92 50.46 -2.18 6.84
CA TRP A 92 49.40 -2.21 7.86
C TRP A 92 47.97 -1.97 7.32
N GLY A 93 47.83 -1.46 6.09
CA GLY A 93 46.54 -1.08 5.51
C GLY A 93 45.59 -2.26 5.26
N PHE A 94 46.11 -3.47 4.99
CA PHE A 94 45.26 -4.62 4.64
C PHE A 94 44.61 -5.27 5.87
N GLU A 95 45.35 -5.41 6.98
CA GLU A 95 44.80 -5.92 8.24
C GLU A 95 43.79 -4.94 8.85
N HIS A 96 44.08 -3.63 8.77
CA HIS A 96 43.19 -2.58 9.27
C HIS A 96 41.87 -2.52 8.49
N THR A 97 41.94 -2.59 7.15
CA THR A 97 40.75 -2.64 6.29
C THR A 97 39.90 -3.85 6.65
N LYS A 98 40.51 -5.02 6.83
CA LYS A 98 39.81 -6.25 7.22
C LYS A 98 39.11 -6.13 8.58
N ALA A 99 39.77 -5.54 9.59
CA ALA A 99 39.17 -5.33 10.91
C ALA A 99 37.98 -4.36 10.86
N CYS A 100 38.09 -3.24 10.12
CA CYS A 100 36.99 -2.29 9.91
C CYS A 100 35.76 -2.95 9.26
N PHE A 101 35.97 -3.85 8.29
CA PHE A 101 34.86 -4.62 7.72
C PHE A 101 34.17 -5.51 8.76
N CYS A 102 34.95 -6.23 9.57
CA CYS A 102 34.43 -7.17 10.56
C CYS A 102 33.70 -6.48 11.73
N ASP A 103 34.30 -5.42 12.27
CA ASP A 103 33.86 -4.83 13.53
C ASP A 103 32.82 -3.73 13.34
N ASP A 104 32.88 -3.01 12.21
CA ASP A 104 32.06 -1.83 11.98
C ASP A 104 31.03 -2.06 10.86
N ILE A 105 31.47 -2.48 9.66
CA ILE A 105 30.60 -2.58 8.47
C ILE A 105 29.63 -3.76 8.58
N ILE A 106 30.09 -4.95 8.96
CA ILE A 106 29.21 -6.14 9.06
C ILE A 106 28.09 -5.93 10.10
N PRO A 107 28.36 -5.46 11.33
CA PRO A 107 27.30 -5.17 12.30
C PRO A 107 26.34 -4.07 11.84
N PHE A 108 26.84 -3.02 11.18
CA PHE A 108 26.00 -1.97 10.60
C PHE A 108 25.03 -2.53 9.56
N VAL A 109 25.53 -3.31 8.59
CA VAL A 109 24.69 -3.92 7.55
C VAL A 109 23.68 -4.89 8.17
N LYS A 110 24.06 -5.63 9.23
CA LYS A 110 23.14 -6.50 9.96
C LYS A 110 22.02 -5.71 10.62
N ALA A 111 22.33 -4.63 11.35
CA ALA A 111 21.32 -3.77 11.98
C ALA A 111 20.39 -3.12 10.94
N LEU A 112 20.93 -2.75 9.77
CA LEU A 112 20.15 -2.21 8.67
C LEU A 112 19.17 -3.25 8.10
N LYS A 113 19.62 -4.49 7.90
CA LYS A 113 18.76 -5.61 7.45
C LYS A 113 17.63 -5.86 8.45
N GLU A 114 17.94 -5.93 9.75
CA GLU A 114 16.94 -6.13 10.81
C GLU A 114 15.90 -4.99 10.83
N LEU A 115 16.35 -3.75 10.64
CA LEU A 115 15.45 -2.59 10.54
C LEU A 115 14.49 -2.74 9.34
N PHE A 116 14.98 -3.07 8.16
CA PHE A 116 14.14 -3.26 6.97
C PHE A 116 13.19 -4.44 7.12
N THR A 117 13.64 -5.58 7.65
CA THR A 117 12.76 -6.73 7.90
C THR A 117 11.63 -6.39 8.88
N SER A 118 11.93 -5.62 9.94
CA SER A 118 10.89 -5.17 10.87
C SER A 118 9.87 -4.24 10.20
N PHE A 119 10.33 -3.41 9.27
CA PHE A 119 9.49 -2.49 8.52
C PHE A 119 8.59 -3.22 7.51
N ASP A 120 9.13 -4.19 6.77
CA ASP A 120 8.38 -5.01 5.83
C ASP A 120 7.27 -5.79 6.54
N GLN A 121 7.58 -6.41 7.68
CA GLN A 121 6.60 -7.16 8.46
C GLN A 121 5.47 -6.26 8.98
N TYR A 122 5.79 -5.02 9.35
CA TYR A 122 4.80 -4.03 9.77
C TYR A 122 3.89 -3.59 8.61
N LEU A 123 4.45 -3.31 7.43
CA LEU A 123 3.65 -2.98 6.25
C LEU A 123 2.70 -4.12 5.88
N ILE A 124 3.15 -5.37 5.98
CA ILE A 124 2.30 -6.54 5.76
C ILE A 124 1.14 -6.58 6.78
N ASP A 125 1.41 -6.29 8.06
CA ASP A 125 0.38 -6.23 9.11
C ASP A 125 -0.67 -5.14 8.83
N GLU A 126 -0.24 -3.91 8.50
CA GLU A 126 -1.16 -2.81 8.17
C GLU A 126 -2.00 -3.09 6.92
N VAL A 127 -1.38 -3.59 5.85
CA VAL A 127 -2.11 -3.99 4.63
C VAL A 127 -3.13 -5.08 4.95
N THR A 128 -2.78 -6.04 5.82
CA THR A 128 -3.69 -7.10 6.25
C THR A 128 -4.87 -6.52 7.06
N LYS A 129 -4.64 -5.53 7.94
CA LYS A 129 -5.73 -4.84 8.66
C LYS A 129 -6.69 -4.16 7.70
N VAL A 130 -6.17 -3.39 6.74
CA VAL A 130 -7.01 -2.72 5.73
C VAL A 130 -7.79 -3.72 4.88
N GLN A 131 -7.15 -4.81 4.44
CA GLN A 131 -7.84 -5.89 3.72
C GLN A 131 -8.95 -6.53 4.56
N ASN A 132 -8.73 -6.72 5.86
CA ASN A 132 -9.76 -7.24 6.76
C ASN A 132 -10.93 -6.25 6.88
N VAL A 133 -10.68 -4.95 6.96
CA VAL A 133 -11.74 -3.92 6.92
C VAL A 133 -12.56 -4.03 5.63
N PHE A 134 -11.91 -4.19 4.47
CA PHE A 134 -12.62 -4.39 3.20
C PHE A 134 -13.48 -5.66 3.18
N LYS A 135 -12.95 -6.78 3.68
CA LYS A 135 -13.73 -8.02 3.81
C LYS A 135 -14.95 -7.85 4.72
N GLN A 136 -14.82 -7.11 5.83
CA GLN A 136 -15.95 -6.81 6.70
C GLN A 136 -17.00 -5.94 6.00
N MET A 137 -16.55 -4.97 5.18
CA MET A 137 -17.46 -4.14 4.38
C MET A 137 -18.20 -4.97 3.33
N GLU A 138 -17.52 -5.87 2.63
CA GLU A 138 -18.12 -6.77 1.63
C GLU A 138 -19.16 -7.69 2.28
N LEU A 139 -18.86 -8.30 3.43
CA LEU A 139 -19.81 -9.12 4.19
C LEU A 139 -21.04 -8.33 4.65
N ALA A 140 -20.87 -7.09 5.11
CA ALA A 140 -21.99 -6.24 5.50
C ALA A 140 -22.90 -5.92 4.29
N VAL A 141 -22.32 -5.71 3.11
CA VAL A 141 -23.07 -5.48 1.87
C VAL A 141 -23.83 -6.74 1.45
N GLU A 142 -23.21 -7.92 1.53
CA GLU A 142 -23.85 -9.20 1.19
C GLU A 142 -25.02 -9.53 2.13
N GLN A 143 -24.84 -9.37 3.44
CA GLN A 143 -25.92 -9.61 4.43
C GLN A 143 -27.16 -8.78 4.13
N HIS A 144 -27.00 -7.50 3.77
CA HIS A 144 -28.12 -6.65 3.41
C HIS A 144 -28.76 -6.99 2.04
N CYS A 145 -28.09 -7.79 1.20
CA CYS A 145 -28.67 -8.29 -0.04
C CYS A 145 -29.49 -9.58 0.15
N GLU A 146 -29.20 -10.35 1.20
CA GLU A 146 -29.82 -11.66 1.49
C GLU A 146 -31.02 -11.60 2.45
N GLU A 147 -31.27 -10.49 3.18
CA GLU A 147 -32.46 -10.29 4.04
C GLU A 147 -33.79 -10.11 3.25
N LYS A 148 -33.95 -10.84 2.15
CA LYS A 148 -35.13 -10.79 1.28
C LYS A 148 -36.11 -11.94 1.50
#